data_AF-A0A820JFD0-F1
#
_entry.id   AF-A0A820JFD0-F1
#
_cell.length_a   1.000
_cell.length_b   1.000
_cell.length_c   1.000
_cell.angle_alpha   90.00
_cell.angle_beta   90.00
_cell.angle_gamma   90.00
#
_symmetry.space_group_name_H-M   'P 1'
#
loop_
_entity.id
_entity.type
_entity.pdbx_description
1 polymer ?
#
loop_
_entity_poly.entity_id
_entity_poly.type
_entity_poly.pdbx_seq_one_letter_code
_entity_poly.pdbx_strand_id
1 'polypeptide(L)'
;KYIVPSNDTTYYCKIYKAPTSYITKRHAIAYKILIDDENSDLVHHLLLHECNPSFTFDDNNLPYGVCDEINDKIEPCSASIATGWAVGGDHLIEFPEQAGYPVGLNSPNKYFMVQIHYDNPQQTSSTAR
;
A
#
# COMPACT_ATOMS: atom_id res chain seq x y z
N LYS A 1 -7.58 12.12 -2.15
CA LYS A 1 -6.93 13.44 -2.06
C LYS A 1 -6.42 13.65 -0.64
N TYR A 2 -5.13 13.43 -0.46
CA TYR A 2 -4.40 13.64 0.79
C TYR A 2 -3.53 14.90 0.65
N ILE A 3 -3.31 15.63 1.74
CA ILE A 3 -2.39 16.77 1.75
C ILE A 3 -1.11 16.27 2.41
N VAL A 4 -0.04 16.19 1.62
CA VAL A 4 1.29 15.88 2.14
C VAL A 4 1.75 17.10 2.94
N PRO A 5 2.13 16.92 4.22
CA PRO A 5 2.56 18.03 5.05
C PRO A 5 3.92 18.57 4.56
N SER A 6 4.30 19.74 5.06
CA SER A 6 5.60 20.37 4.84
C SER A 6 6.77 19.65 5.54
N ASN A 7 6.57 18.43 6.03
CA ASN A 7 7.63 17.64 6.65
C ASN A 7 8.55 17.10 5.56
N ASP A 8 9.85 17.01 5.84
CA ASP A 8 10.86 16.45 4.94
C ASP A 8 10.50 15.03 4.47
N THR A 9 9.99 14.22 5.39
CA THR A 9 9.58 12.83 5.15
C THR A 9 8.19 12.59 5.72
N THR A 10 7.33 11.93 4.95
CA THR A 10 6.01 11.47 5.42
C THR A 10 5.73 10.06 4.95
N TYR A 11 5.40 9.16 5.88
CA TYR A 11 4.85 7.85 5.57
C TYR A 11 3.34 7.88 5.72
N TYR A 12 2.62 7.65 4.63
CA TYR A 12 1.16 7.59 4.61
C TYR A 12 0.68 6.16 4.39
N CYS A 13 -0.19 5.69 5.27
CA CYS A 13 -0.73 4.35 5.25
C CYS A 13 -2.23 4.39 4.99
N LYS A 14 -2.72 3.45 4.18
CA LYS A 14 -4.16 3.28 3.94
C LYS A 14 -4.51 1.81 3.75
N ILE A 15 -5.52 1.35 4.49
CA ILE A 15 -6.03 -0.01 4.42
C ILE A 15 -7.16 -0.10 3.39
N TYR A 16 -7.15 -1.20 2.63
CA TYR A 16 -8.14 -1.56 1.63
C TYR A 16 -8.63 -2.98 1.89
N LYS A 17 -9.94 -3.19 1.73
CA LYS A 17 -10.49 -4.54 1.67
C LYS A 17 -10.24 -5.13 0.29
N ALA A 18 -9.78 -6.38 0.25
CA ALA A 18 -9.67 -7.13 -0.98
C ALA A 18 -11.06 -7.38 -1.60
N PRO A 19 -11.19 -7.44 -2.94
CA PRO A 19 -12.43 -7.83 -3.59
C PRO A 19 -12.93 -9.19 -3.09
N THR A 20 -14.25 -9.36 -2.93
CA THR A 20 -14.84 -10.64 -2.51
C THR A 20 -14.57 -11.79 -3.49
N SER A 21 -14.26 -11.48 -4.75
CA SER A 21 -13.80 -12.46 -5.75
C SER A 21 -12.44 -13.08 -5.44
N TYR A 22 -11.69 -12.54 -4.48
CA TYR A 22 -10.34 -12.98 -4.08
C TYR A 22 -10.37 -13.85 -2.81
N ILE A 23 -11.53 -14.39 -2.42
CA ILE A 23 -11.62 -15.32 -1.28
C ILE A 23 -10.83 -16.61 -1.55
N THR A 24 -10.85 -17.13 -2.77
CA THR A 24 -10.12 -18.35 -3.15
C THR A 24 -8.68 -18.07 -3.53
N LYS A 25 -7.79 -19.06 -3.32
CA LYS A 25 -6.36 -18.92 -3.59
C LYS A 25 -6.11 -18.60 -5.07
N ARG A 26 -5.37 -17.53 -5.32
CA ARG A 26 -4.88 -17.09 -6.63
C ARG A 26 -3.40 -16.73 -6.50
N HIS A 27 -2.74 -16.50 -7.62
CA HIS A 27 -1.38 -15.94 -7.63
C HIS A 27 -1.40 -14.64 -8.43
N ALA A 28 -0.93 -13.55 -7.81
CA ALA A 28 -0.62 -12.33 -8.53
C ALA A 28 0.66 -12.57 -9.36
N ILE A 29 0.56 -12.37 -10.66
CA ILE A 29 1.68 -12.59 -11.61
C ILE A 29 2.35 -11.29 -12.02
N ALA A 30 1.73 -10.14 -11.73
CA ALA A 30 2.32 -8.84 -11.95
C ALA A 30 1.68 -7.80 -11.02
N TYR A 31 2.42 -6.72 -10.76
CA TYR A 31 1.92 -5.50 -10.13
C TYR A 31 2.20 -4.32 -11.05
N LYS A 32 1.22 -3.44 -11.21
CA LYS A 32 1.39 -2.17 -11.92
C LYS A 32 1.29 -1.02 -10.93
N ILE A 33 2.31 -0.18 -10.92
CA ILE A 33 2.39 1.02 -10.11
C ILE A 33 1.69 2.15 -10.84
N LEU A 34 0.76 2.79 -10.13
CA LEU A 34 -0.03 3.91 -10.62
C LEU A 34 0.30 5.12 -9.75
N ILE A 35 0.96 6.10 -10.35
CA ILE A 35 1.31 7.37 -9.72
C ILE A 35 0.82 8.44 -10.69
N ASP A 36 0.02 9.37 -10.21
CA ASP A 36 -0.38 10.54 -11.01
C ASP A 36 0.85 11.40 -11.28
N ASP A 37 0.99 11.91 -12.51
CA ASP A 37 2.15 12.73 -12.91
C ASP A 37 2.35 13.94 -11.98
N GLU A 38 1.27 14.50 -11.41
CA GLU A 38 1.34 15.61 -10.43
C GLU A 38 2.07 15.23 -9.12
N ASN A 39 2.18 13.94 -8.81
CA ASN A 39 2.77 13.42 -7.58
C ASN A 39 4.15 12.77 -7.80
N SER A 40 4.65 12.69 -9.05
CA SER A 40 5.87 11.93 -9.38
C SER A 40 7.11 12.40 -8.62
N ASP A 41 7.17 13.70 -8.32
CA ASP A 41 8.30 14.33 -7.66
C ASP A 41 8.28 14.15 -6.13
N LEU A 42 7.16 13.66 -5.57
CA LEU A 42 6.99 13.47 -4.13
C LEU A 42 7.03 11.99 -3.74
N VAL A 43 6.49 11.09 -4.57
CA VAL A 43 6.42 9.66 -4.24
C VAL A 43 7.80 9.02 -4.39
N HIS A 44 8.47 8.75 -3.28
CA HIS A 44 9.81 8.16 -3.28
C HIS A 44 9.79 6.62 -3.34
N HIS A 45 8.90 5.99 -2.56
CA HIS A 45 8.63 4.55 -2.67
C HIS A 45 7.22 4.20 -2.20
N LEU A 46 6.75 3.02 -2.61
CA LEU A 46 5.46 2.44 -2.26
C LEU A 46 5.65 1.00 -1.84
N LEU A 47 5.00 0.60 -0.75
CA LEU A 47 4.92 -0.79 -0.31
C LEU A 47 3.46 -1.24 -0.27
N LEU A 48 3.21 -2.46 -0.77
CA LEU A 48 1.95 -3.15 -0.59
C LEU A 48 2.14 -4.24 0.46
N HIS A 49 1.39 -4.15 1.55
CA HIS A 49 1.39 -5.14 2.61
C HIS A 49 0.15 -6.02 2.56
N GLU A 50 0.29 -7.31 2.83
CA GLU A 50 -0.85 -8.18 3.13
C GLU A 50 -1.06 -8.23 4.64
N CYS A 51 -2.28 -7.91 5.10
CA CYS A 51 -2.61 -7.93 6.51
C CYS A 51 -2.81 -9.35 7.03
N ASN A 52 -2.56 -9.55 8.33
CA ASN A 52 -2.78 -10.82 8.99
C ASN A 52 -4.25 -11.26 8.84
N PRO A 53 -4.52 -12.44 8.25
CA PRO A 53 -5.88 -12.89 7.95
C PRO A 53 -6.72 -13.23 9.20
N SER A 54 -6.10 -13.27 10.38
CA SER A 54 -6.78 -13.47 11.67
C SER A 54 -7.43 -12.18 12.20
N PHE A 55 -7.14 -11.03 11.59
CA PHE A 55 -7.67 -9.73 12.00
C PHE A 55 -8.76 -9.24 11.04
N THR A 56 -9.70 -8.50 11.62
CA THR A 56 -10.81 -7.88 10.89
C THR A 56 -10.85 -6.39 11.19
N PHE A 57 -11.12 -5.60 10.16
CA PHE A 57 -11.42 -4.18 10.32
C PHE A 57 -12.93 -3.94 10.22
N ASP A 58 -13.39 -2.80 10.71
CA ASP A 58 -14.70 -2.29 10.31
C ASP A 58 -14.61 -1.83 8.86
N ASP A 59 -15.27 -2.55 7.96
CA ASP A 59 -15.26 -2.24 6.53
C ASP A 59 -15.82 -0.84 6.22
N ASN A 60 -16.64 -0.27 7.11
CA ASN A 60 -17.18 1.08 6.95
C ASN A 60 -16.19 2.16 7.42
N ASN A 61 -15.12 1.78 8.11
CA ASN A 61 -14.16 2.68 8.73
C ASN A 61 -12.73 2.12 8.68
N LEU A 62 -12.25 1.82 7.47
CA LEU A 62 -10.90 1.33 7.26
C LEU A 62 -9.85 2.40 7.64
N PRO A 63 -8.79 2.05 8.39
CA PRO A 63 -7.75 3.00 8.80
C PRO A 63 -7.00 3.63 7.62
N TYR A 64 -6.72 4.93 7.75
CA TYR A 64 -5.81 5.67 6.87
C TYR A 64 -5.23 6.88 7.61
N GLY A 65 -4.05 7.35 7.20
CA GLY A 65 -3.38 8.47 7.85
C GLY A 65 -1.86 8.38 7.79
N VAL A 66 -1.18 9.29 8.48
CA VAL A 66 0.27 9.19 8.72
C VAL A 66 0.51 7.92 9.53
N CYS A 67 1.37 7.03 9.04
CA CYS A 67 1.53 5.68 9.58
C CYS A 67 1.83 5.68 11.08
N ASP A 68 2.71 6.57 11.54
CA ASP A 68 3.10 6.67 12.96
C ASP A 68 1.93 7.09 13.87
N GLU A 69 1.01 7.91 13.36
CA GLU A 69 -0.16 8.39 14.11
C GLU A 69 -1.27 7.33 14.26
N ILE A 70 -1.24 6.30 13.40
CA ILE A 70 -2.23 5.22 13.37
C ILE A 70 -1.61 3.84 13.58
N ASN A 71 -0.38 3.77 14.10
CA ASN A 71 0.42 2.55 14.16
C ASN A 71 -0.32 1.40 14.86
N ASP A 72 -1.05 1.69 15.95
CA ASP A 72 -1.88 0.73 16.68
C ASP A 72 -3.00 0.11 15.82
N LYS A 73 -3.52 0.88 14.85
CA LYS A 73 -4.57 0.45 13.93
C LYS A 73 -4.05 -0.31 12.72
N ILE A 74 -2.78 -0.11 12.34
CA ILE A 74 -2.19 -0.74 11.15
C ILE A 74 -1.20 -1.86 11.45
N GLU A 75 -0.84 -2.06 12.72
CA GLU A 75 0.06 -3.13 13.19
C GLU A 75 -0.24 -4.51 12.59
N PRO A 76 -1.52 -4.94 12.42
CA PRO A 76 -1.84 -6.22 11.79
C PRO A 76 -1.33 -6.37 10.35
N CYS A 77 -0.93 -5.28 9.69
CA CYS A 77 -0.43 -5.25 8.32
C CYS A 77 1.10 -5.03 8.23
N SER A 78 1.80 -4.76 9.34
CA SER A 78 3.20 -4.33 9.29
C SER A 78 4.21 -5.45 8.98
N ALA A 79 3.81 -6.72 9.09
CA ALA A 79 4.75 -7.84 9.03
C ALA A 79 5.00 -8.45 7.63
N SER A 80 4.08 -8.28 6.67
CA SER A 80 4.14 -8.99 5.38
C SER A 80 4.07 -8.01 4.20
N ILE A 81 5.17 -7.89 3.47
CA ILE A 81 5.26 -7.08 2.25
C ILE A 81 5.03 -8.01 1.04
N ALA A 82 3.99 -7.71 0.26
CA ALA A 82 3.66 -8.42 -0.97
C ALA A 82 4.47 -7.93 -2.17
N THR A 83 4.66 -6.61 -2.28
CA THR A 83 5.50 -5.99 -3.30
C THR A 83 5.95 -4.60 -2.88
N GLY A 84 6.95 -4.06 -3.57
CA GLY A 84 7.44 -2.71 -3.37
C GLY A 84 7.93 -2.09 -4.67
N TRP A 85 7.88 -0.77 -4.74
CA TRP A 85 8.42 0.04 -5.83
C TRP A 85 9.13 1.24 -5.25
N ALA A 86 10.19 1.71 -5.91
CA ALA A 86 10.89 2.94 -5.58
C ALA A 86 11.26 3.68 -6.87
N VAL A 87 11.57 4.97 -6.75
CA VAL A 87 12.03 5.81 -7.86
C VAL A 87 13.16 5.14 -8.67
N GLY A 88 13.06 5.21 -9.99
CA GLY A 88 13.96 4.53 -10.93
C GLY A 88 13.60 3.07 -11.22
N GLY A 89 12.66 2.46 -10.49
CA GLY A 89 12.13 1.14 -10.80
C GLY A 89 11.07 1.17 -11.90
N ASP A 90 10.94 0.06 -12.64
CA ASP A 90 9.86 -0.11 -13.61
C ASP A 90 8.49 -0.08 -12.92
N HIS A 91 7.52 0.57 -13.55
CA HIS A 91 6.15 0.63 -13.06
C HIS A 91 5.42 -0.70 -13.26
N LEU A 92 5.93 -1.59 -14.10
CA LEU A 92 5.44 -2.96 -14.25
C LEU A 92 6.42 -3.95 -13.60
N ILE A 93 5.96 -4.61 -12.55
CA ILE A 93 6.70 -5.64 -11.83
C ILE A 93 6.09 -6.99 -12.21
N GLU A 94 6.76 -7.77 -13.06
CA GLU A 94 6.29 -9.08 -13.50
C GLU A 94 7.04 -10.21 -12.79
N PHE A 95 6.31 -11.24 -12.37
CA PHE A 95 6.90 -12.49 -11.91
C PHE A 95 7.30 -13.35 -13.11
N PRO A 96 8.32 -14.22 -12.97
CA PRO A 96 8.63 -15.19 -14.01
C PRO A 96 7.48 -16.20 -14.16
N GLU A 97 7.36 -16.83 -15.34
CA GLU A 97 6.25 -17.72 -15.71
C GLU A 97 5.93 -18.81 -14.67
N GLN A 98 6.96 -19.35 -14.02
CA GLN A 98 6.85 -20.40 -13.01
C GLN A 98 6.45 -19.90 -11.60
N ALA A 99 6.25 -18.60 -11.40
CA ALA A 99 6.03 -18.01 -10.08
C ALA A 99 4.89 -16.97 -10.05
N GLY A 100 4.39 -16.73 -8.85
CA GLY A 100 3.48 -15.64 -8.56
C GLY A 100 3.25 -15.53 -7.06
N TYR A 101 2.86 -14.35 -6.59
CA TYR A 101 2.62 -14.11 -5.18
C TYR A 101 1.25 -14.67 -4.77
N PRO A 102 1.17 -15.60 -3.80
CA PRO A 102 -0.10 -16.19 -3.40
C PRO A 102 -0.98 -15.15 -2.73
N VAL A 103 -2.13 -14.86 -3.34
CA VAL A 103 -3.20 -14.03 -2.76
C VAL A 103 -4.43 -14.90 -2.51
N GLY A 104 -5.38 -14.44 -1.70
CA GLY A 104 -6.63 -15.19 -1.52
C GLY A 104 -6.53 -16.51 -0.74
N LEU A 105 -5.70 -16.60 0.31
CA LEU A 105 -5.57 -17.67 1.33
C LEU A 105 -6.87 -18.21 2.02
N ASN A 106 -8.02 -18.32 1.34
CA ASN A 106 -9.27 -18.89 1.85
C ASN A 106 -9.82 -18.18 3.10
N SER A 107 -9.51 -16.90 3.27
CA SER A 107 -10.07 -16.05 4.32
C SER A 107 -11.06 -15.04 3.71
N PRO A 108 -12.27 -14.88 4.28
CA PRO A 108 -13.18 -13.81 3.88
C PRO A 108 -12.68 -12.42 4.30
N ASN A 109 -11.74 -12.36 5.24
CA ASN A 109 -11.20 -11.14 5.82
C ASN A 109 -9.80 -10.91 5.27
N LYS A 110 -9.76 -10.31 4.08
CA LYS A 110 -8.51 -9.97 3.40
C LYS A 110 -8.41 -8.48 3.22
N TYR A 111 -7.34 -7.94 3.79
CA TYR A 111 -7.02 -6.54 3.73
C TYR A 111 -5.59 -6.37 3.24
N PHE A 112 -5.37 -5.29 2.51
CA PHE A 112 -4.06 -4.84 2.10
C PHE A 112 -3.83 -3.44 2.65
N MET A 113 -2.61 -3.14 3.02
CA MET A 113 -2.21 -1.78 3.34
C MET A 113 -1.27 -1.28 2.25
N VAL A 114 -1.58 -0.11 1.68
CA VAL A 114 -0.63 0.64 0.87
C VAL A 114 0.08 1.62 1.80
N GLN A 115 1.41 1.53 1.85
CA GLN A 115 2.27 2.51 2.49
C GLN A 115 3.00 3.30 1.40
N ILE A 116 2.92 4.62 1.46
CA ILE A 116 3.60 5.52 0.55
C ILE A 116 4.57 6.37 1.36
N HIS A 117 5.82 6.39 0.95
CA HIS A 117 6.80 7.34 1.43
C HIS A 117 6.85 8.54 0.49
N TYR A 118 6.46 9.70 1.02
CA TYR A 118 6.66 10.98 0.39
C TYR A 118 7.97 11.61 0.86
N ASP A 119 8.85 11.91 -0.08
CA ASP A 119 10.06 12.70 0.11
C ASP A 119 9.75 14.14 -0.35
N ASN A 120 9.80 15.10 0.57
CA ASN A 120 9.40 16.50 0.32
C ASN A 120 10.54 17.46 0.65
N PRO A 121 11.59 17.50 -0.18
CA PRO A 121 12.78 18.32 0.07
C PRO A 121 12.48 19.83 0.03
N GLN A 122 11.38 20.23 -0.61
CA GLN A 122 10.93 21.63 -0.63
C GLN A 122 10.21 22.04 0.66
N GLN A 123 9.80 21.08 1.50
CA GLN A 123 9.09 21.31 2.75
C GLN A 123 7.89 22.26 2.58
N THR A 124 7.16 22.07 1.48
CA THR A 124 5.91 22.80 1.20
C THR A 124 4.73 21.83 1.23
N SER A 125 3.61 22.25 1.79
CA SER A 125 2.39 21.44 1.75
C SER A 125 1.87 21.34 0.32
N SER A 126 1.65 20.11 -0.14
CA SER A 126 1.20 19.81 -1.50
C SER A 126 0.08 18.79 -1.47
N THR A 127 -0.72 18.73 -2.53
CA THR A 127 -1.74 17.69 -2.62
C THR A 127 -1.17 16.46 -3.30
N ALA A 128 -1.20 15.32 -2.61
CA ALA A 128 -1.13 14.01 -3.27
C ALA A 128 -2.56 13.57 -3.68
N ARG A 129 -2.78 13.43 -4.98
CA ARG A 129 -4.04 12.88 -5.51
C ARG A 129 -4.10 11.37 -5.42
#